data_AF-A0A9D5GJQ4-F1
#
_entry.id   AF-A0A9D5GJQ4-F1
#
_cell.length_a   1.000
_cell.length_b   1.000
_cell.length_c   1.000
_cell.angle_alpha   90.00
_cell.angle_beta   90.00
_cell.angle_gamma   90.00
#
_symmetry.space_group_name_H-M   'P 1'
#
loop_
_entity.id
_entity.type
_entity.pdbx_description
1 polymer ?
#
loop_
_entity_poly.entity_id
_entity_poly.type
_entity_poly.pdbx_seq_one_letter_code
_entity_poly.pdbx_strand_id
1 'polypeptide(L)'
;MPARSFKSTASGLIAGACDNDPTTVASLSVIGATTTYGLSRLVVLVIPMLMIVQVVGATVGLAAREGLEDVIRIRFGRYWALAAMAAILAVNLITLAADLGGGSAALGLITGLPEHWFVFPFAAAVAALLL
;
A
#
# COMPACT_ATOMS: atom_id res chain seq x y z
N MET A 1 -16.52 26.35 -9.15
CA MET A 1 -15.11 26.16 -8.74
C MET A 1 -14.71 24.69 -8.93
N PRO A 2 -14.27 24.26 -10.13
CA PRO A 2 -14.11 22.83 -10.45
C PRO A 2 -12.71 22.24 -10.18
N ALA A 3 -11.69 23.05 -9.93
CA ALA A 3 -10.29 22.59 -9.80
C ALA A 3 -9.97 21.82 -8.49
N ARG A 4 -10.87 21.82 -7.50
CA ARG A 4 -10.65 21.14 -6.21
C ARG A 4 -11.02 19.66 -6.22
N SER A 5 -11.89 19.24 -7.14
CA SER A 5 -12.42 17.87 -7.23
C SER A 5 -11.35 16.87 -7.69
N PHE A 6 -10.60 17.22 -8.75
CA PHE A 6 -9.63 16.30 -9.37
C PHE A 6 -8.46 15.92 -8.46
N LYS A 7 -7.93 16.87 -7.67
CA LYS A 7 -6.85 16.58 -6.70
C LYS A 7 -7.32 15.65 -5.58
N SER A 8 -8.58 15.76 -5.16
CA SER A 8 -9.16 14.88 -4.13
C SER A 8 -9.31 13.45 -4.65
N THR A 9 -9.79 13.28 -5.89
CA THR A 9 -9.94 11.97 -6.51
C THR A 9 -8.59 11.31 -6.78
N ALA A 10 -7.57 12.08 -7.18
CA ALA A 10 -6.22 11.57 -7.41
C ALA A 10 -5.59 11.00 -6.13
N SER A 11 -5.76 11.66 -4.98
CA SER A 11 -5.22 11.15 -3.71
C SER A 11 -5.88 9.84 -3.28
N GLY A 12 -7.19 9.70 -3.48
CA GLY A 12 -7.90 8.45 -3.21
C GLY A 12 -7.50 7.32 -4.17
N LEU A 13 -7.25 7.65 -5.43
CA LEU A 13 -6.75 6.69 -6.41
C LEU A 13 -5.35 6.18 -6.06
N ILE A 14 -4.45 7.06 -5.62
CA ILE A 14 -3.10 6.68 -5.19
C ILE A 14 -3.19 5.76 -3.96
N ALA A 15 -3.98 6.13 -2.94
CA ALA A 15 -4.17 5.29 -1.75
C ALA A 15 -4.75 3.92 -2.10
N GLY A 16 -5.75 3.88 -2.99
CA GLY A 16 -6.33 2.61 -3.45
C GLY A 16 -5.36 1.77 -4.30
N ALA A 17 -4.50 2.40 -5.10
CA ALA A 17 -3.46 1.70 -5.85
C ALA A 17 -2.40 1.10 -4.92
N CYS A 18 -2.00 1.82 -3.87
CA CYS A 18 -1.08 1.30 -2.86
C CYS A 18 -1.63 0.09 -2.08
N ASP A 19 -2.96 -0.01 -1.91
CA ASP A 19 -3.60 -1.14 -1.21
C ASP A 19 -3.69 -2.41 -2.09
N ASN A 20 -3.41 -2.31 -3.40
CA ASN A 20 -3.47 -3.42 -4.36
C ASN A 20 -2.07 -3.78 -4.89
N ASP A 21 -1.09 -3.81 -3.99
CA ASP A 21 0.30 -4.13 -4.26
C ASP A 21 0.52 -5.64 -4.52
N PRO A 22 1.68 -6.03 -5.09
CA PRO A 22 2.06 -7.44 -5.25
C PRO A 22 1.88 -8.30 -4.00
N THR A 23 2.10 -7.75 -2.81
CA THR A 23 1.93 -8.46 -1.53
C THR A 23 0.48 -8.85 -1.28
N THR A 24 -0.46 -7.93 -1.51
CA THR A 24 -1.90 -8.19 -1.45
C THR A 24 -2.33 -9.21 -2.48
N VAL A 25 -1.88 -9.06 -3.73
CA VAL A 25 -2.22 -10.00 -4.81
C VAL A 25 -1.70 -11.41 -4.51
N ALA A 26 -0.47 -11.53 -4.00
CA ALA A 26 0.11 -12.82 -3.62
C ALA A 26 -0.69 -13.49 -2.49
N SER A 27 -1.01 -12.74 -1.44
CA SER A 27 -1.77 -13.25 -0.29
C SER A 27 -3.17 -13.72 -0.70
N LEU A 28 -3.89 -12.90 -1.49
CA LEU A 28 -5.20 -13.27 -2.02
C LEU A 28 -5.13 -14.46 -2.99
N SER A 29 -4.05 -14.59 -3.76
CA SER A 29 -3.83 -15.72 -4.65
C SER A 29 -3.63 -17.03 -3.88
N VAL A 30 -2.84 -17.01 -2.79
CA VAL A 30 -2.65 -18.19 -1.92
C VAL A 30 -3.95 -18.58 -1.23
N ILE A 31 -4.70 -17.60 -0.70
CA ILE A 31 -6.02 -17.84 -0.09
C ILE A 31 -7.01 -18.37 -1.14
N GLY A 32 -7.00 -17.82 -2.35
CA GLY A 32 -7.82 -18.28 -3.46
C GLY A 32 -7.48 -19.69 -3.91
N ALA A 33 -6.20 -20.04 -4.00
CA ALA A 33 -5.75 -21.39 -4.36
C ALA A 33 -6.15 -22.45 -3.31
N THR A 34 -6.17 -22.08 -2.03
CA THR A 34 -6.50 -23.00 -0.93
C THR A 34 -8.00 -23.13 -0.66
N THR A 35 -8.78 -22.09 -0.92
CA THR A 35 -10.23 -22.07 -0.63
C THR A 35 -11.10 -22.08 -1.87
N THR A 36 -10.51 -21.94 -3.06
CA THR A 36 -11.15 -21.82 -4.38
C THR A 36 -12.18 -20.68 -4.41
N TYR A 37 -13.41 -20.96 -3.97
CA TYR A 37 -14.50 -19.98 -3.87
C TYR A 37 -15.16 -19.93 -2.49
N GLY A 38 -14.69 -20.70 -1.51
CA GLY A 38 -15.28 -20.79 -0.18
C GLY A 38 -15.38 -19.45 0.55
N LEU A 39 -14.44 -18.53 0.28
CA LEU A 39 -14.39 -17.19 0.87
C LEU A 39 -14.90 -16.07 -0.06
N SER A 40 -15.30 -16.39 -1.30
CA SER A 40 -15.71 -15.38 -2.30
C SER A 40 -16.86 -14.48 -1.83
N ARG A 41 -17.81 -15.02 -1.08
CA ARG A 41 -18.93 -14.22 -0.51
C ARG A 41 -18.48 -13.27 0.59
N LEU A 42 -17.40 -13.60 1.31
CA LEU A 42 -16.85 -12.71 2.33
C LEU A 42 -16.19 -11.48 1.71
N VAL A 43 -15.66 -11.58 0.49
CA VAL A 43 -15.10 -10.42 -0.24
C VAL A 43 -16.14 -9.31 -0.37
N VAL A 44 -17.41 -9.65 -0.62
CA VAL A 44 -18.52 -8.68 -0.69
C VAL A 44 -18.72 -7.95 0.64
N LEU A 45 -18.44 -8.61 1.78
CA LEU A 45 -18.51 -8.00 3.11
C LEU A 45 -17.24 -7.22 3.47
N VAL A 46 -16.07 -7.67 3.03
CA VAL A 46 -14.77 -7.04 3.34
C VAL A 46 -14.59 -5.73 2.57
N ILE A 47 -15.04 -5.65 1.31
CA ILE A 47 -14.97 -4.43 0.49
C ILE A 47 -15.57 -3.19 1.19
N PRO A 48 -16.81 -3.19 1.71
CA PRO A 48 -17.35 -2.03 2.41
C PRO A 48 -16.62 -1.73 3.73
N MET A 49 -16.11 -2.76 4.42
CA MET A 49 -15.28 -2.54 5.62
C MET A 49 -13.98 -1.80 5.28
N LEU A 50 -13.28 -2.22 4.22
CA LEU A 50 -12.07 -1.55 3.73
C LEU A 50 -12.38 -0.11 3.29
N MET A 51 -13.49 0.12 2.58
CA MET A 51 -13.91 1.47 2.22
C MET A 51 -14.08 2.38 3.45
N ILE A 52 -14.67 1.88 4.54
CA ILE A 52 -14.83 2.66 5.77
C ILE A 52 -13.46 3.01 6.37
N VAL A 53 -12.53 2.05 6.43
CA VAL A 53 -11.17 2.29 6.93
C VAL A 53 -10.47 3.37 6.09
N GLN A 54 -10.58 3.30 4.77
CA GLN A 54 -9.99 4.29 3.87
C GLN A 54 -10.60 5.69 4.03
N VAL A 55 -11.93 5.79 4.21
CA VAL A 55 -12.61 7.06 4.48
C VAL A 55 -12.20 7.64 5.83
N VAL A 56 -12.08 6.80 6.87
CA VAL A 56 -11.59 7.24 8.19
C VAL A 56 -10.14 7.73 8.08
N GLY A 57 -9.26 7.00 7.39
CA GLY A 57 -7.89 7.43 7.14
C GLY A 57 -7.83 8.78 6.41
N ALA A 58 -8.62 8.94 5.35
CA ALA A 58 -8.69 10.18 4.59
C ALA A 58 -9.22 11.36 5.43
N THR A 59 -10.24 11.13 6.25
CA THR A 59 -10.81 12.17 7.13
C THR A 59 -9.85 12.58 8.24
N VAL A 60 -9.12 11.63 8.83
CA VAL A 60 -8.04 11.93 9.80
C VAL A 60 -6.93 12.75 9.13
N GLY A 61 -6.47 12.36 7.94
CA GLY A 61 -5.45 13.10 7.20
C GLY A 61 -5.87 14.53 6.84
N LEU A 62 -7.14 14.72 6.43
CA LEU A 62 -7.69 16.05 6.13
C LEU A 62 -7.88 16.92 7.38
N ALA A 63 -8.31 16.33 8.50
CA ALA A 63 -8.57 17.05 9.75
C ALA A 63 -7.28 17.44 10.47
N ALA A 64 -6.28 16.57 10.47
CA ALA A 64 -5.00 16.81 11.13
C ALA A 64 -4.19 17.91 10.46
N ARG A 65 -4.11 17.91 9.12
CA ARG A 65 -3.22 18.79 8.32
C ARG A 65 -1.73 18.74 8.72
N GLU A 66 -1.38 17.78 9.57
CA GLU A 66 -0.04 17.45 10.05
C GLU A 66 0.19 15.95 9.83
N GLY A 67 1.44 15.50 9.89
CA GLY A 67 1.76 14.08 9.74
C GLY A 67 1.10 13.24 10.83
N LEU A 68 0.77 11.97 10.53
CA LEU A 68 0.19 11.06 11.52
C LEU A 68 1.08 10.93 12.77
N GLU A 69 2.39 10.97 12.59
CA GLU A 69 3.38 11.00 13.67
C GLU A 69 3.19 12.23 14.58
N ASP A 70 3.04 13.43 14.01
CA ASP A 70 2.86 14.68 14.77
C ASP A 70 1.55 14.66 15.56
N VAL A 71 0.47 14.17 14.94
CA VAL A 71 -0.82 13.98 15.62
C VAL A 71 -0.69 13.04 16.81
N ILE A 72 -0.01 11.91 16.62
CA ILE A 72 0.21 10.93 17.70
C ILE A 72 1.11 11.54 18.78
N ARG A 73 2.15 12.27 18.40
CA ARG A 73 3.07 12.92 19.34
C ARG A 73 2.37 13.96 20.20
N ILE A 74 1.49 14.77 19.62
CA ILE A 74 0.74 15.81 20.34
C ILE A 74 -0.30 15.19 21.29
N ARG A 75 -0.98 14.12 20.86
CA ARG A 75 -2.09 13.51 21.62
C ARG A 75 -1.66 12.47 22.65
N PHE A 76 -0.63 11.68 22.34
CA PHE A 76 -0.21 10.52 23.13
C PHE A 76 1.24 10.62 23.63
N GLY A 77 2.02 11.60 23.14
CA GLY A 77 3.39 11.84 23.56
C GLY A 77 4.44 11.14 22.68
N ARG A 78 5.71 11.45 22.94
CA ARG A 78 6.84 11.08 22.07
C ARG A 78 7.10 9.57 21.98
N TYR A 79 6.83 8.81 23.05
CA TYR A 79 7.05 7.36 23.03
C TYR A 79 6.11 6.64 22.06
N TRP A 80 4.82 7.01 22.05
CA TRP A 80 3.84 6.42 21.14
C TRP A 80 4.05 6.86 19.69
N ALA A 81 4.51 8.10 19.48
CA ALA A 81 4.90 8.56 18.15
C ALA A 81 6.08 7.75 17.59
N LEU A 82 7.11 7.52 18.39
CA LEU A 82 8.26 6.67 18.00
C LEU A 82 7.84 5.23 17.71
N ALA A 83 6.96 4.65 18.54
CA ALA A 83 6.45 3.30 18.30
C ALA A 83 5.66 3.21 16.98
N ALA A 84 4.78 4.19 16.71
CA ALA A 84 4.03 4.25 15.46
C ALA A 84 4.96 4.45 14.25
N MET A 85 5.94 5.35 14.37
CA MET A 85 6.94 5.59 13.33
C MET A 85 7.76 4.34 13.01
N ALA A 86 8.23 3.62 14.05
CA ALA A 86 8.95 2.36 13.88
C ALA A 86 8.09 1.28 13.22
N ALA A 87 6.81 1.17 13.60
CA ALA A 87 5.87 0.24 12.99
C ALA A 87 5.62 0.58 11.51
N ILE A 88 5.34 1.85 11.20
CA ILE A 88 5.12 2.32 9.82
C ILE A 88 6.36 2.06 8.97
N LEU A 89 7.55 2.37 9.49
CA LEU A 89 8.81 2.14 8.78
C LEU A 89 9.03 0.64 8.51
N ALA A 90 8.83 -0.20 9.52
CA ALA A 90 9.01 -1.64 9.39
C ALA A 90 8.04 -2.25 8.37
N VAL A 91 6.75 -1.90 8.46
CA VAL A 91 5.73 -2.37 7.51
C VAL A 91 6.09 -1.92 6.10
N ASN A 92 6.33 -0.62 5.88
CA ASN A 92 6.65 -0.08 4.56
C ASN A 92 7.93 -0.65 3.97
N LEU A 93 8.94 -0.95 4.79
CA LEU A 93 10.18 -1.56 4.31
C LEU A 93 9.93 -3.00 3.83
N ILE A 94 9.10 -3.76 4.53
CA ILE A 94 8.73 -5.13 4.15
C ILE A 94 7.91 -5.11 2.87
N THR A 95 6.89 -4.24 2.77
CA THR A 95 6.09 -4.13 1.54
C THR A 95 6.93 -3.66 0.36
N LEU A 96 7.82 -2.66 0.55
CA LEU A 96 8.71 -2.22 -0.52
C LEU A 96 9.61 -3.36 -1.04
N ALA A 97 10.17 -4.16 -0.13
CA ALA A 97 10.99 -5.31 -0.53
C ALA A 97 10.16 -6.35 -1.30
N ALA A 98 8.92 -6.61 -0.86
CA ALA A 98 8.00 -7.51 -1.54
C ALA A 98 7.56 -6.98 -2.92
N ASP A 99 7.35 -5.67 -3.06
CA ASP A 99 7.00 -5.02 -4.33
C ASP A 99 8.12 -5.11 -5.35
N LEU A 100 9.37 -4.88 -4.92
CA LEU A 100 10.53 -5.05 -5.78
C LEU A 100 10.70 -6.51 -6.21
N GLY A 101 10.53 -7.45 -5.28
CA GLY A 101 10.56 -8.88 -5.56
C GLY A 101 9.46 -9.30 -6.55
N GLY A 102 8.20 -8.97 -6.24
CA GLY A 102 7.04 -9.29 -7.06
C GLY A 102 7.08 -8.63 -8.43
N GLY A 103 7.51 -7.37 -8.51
CA GLY A 103 7.71 -6.66 -9.77
C GLY A 103 8.78 -7.30 -10.64
N SER A 104 9.92 -7.69 -10.06
CA SER A 104 10.99 -8.37 -10.79
C SER A 104 10.57 -9.77 -11.28
N ALA A 105 9.81 -10.51 -10.47
CA ALA A 105 9.27 -11.82 -10.84
C ALA A 105 8.25 -11.69 -11.99
N ALA A 106 7.38 -10.68 -11.94
CA ALA A 106 6.44 -10.40 -13.03
C ALA A 106 7.16 -10.06 -14.34
N LEU A 107 8.23 -9.25 -14.30
CA LEU A 107 9.07 -8.97 -15.48
C LEU A 107 9.77 -10.23 -16.00
N GLY A 108 10.26 -11.09 -15.10
CA GLY A 108 10.84 -12.39 -15.46
C GLY A 108 9.84 -13.29 -16.19
N LEU A 109 8.59 -13.36 -15.71
CA LEU A 109 7.52 -14.11 -16.36
C LEU A 109 7.16 -13.58 -17.75
N ILE A 110 7.15 -12.26 -17.94
CA ILE A 110 6.82 -11.63 -19.23
C ILE A 110 7.95 -11.81 -20.24
N THR A 111 9.20 -11.68 -19.81
CA THR A 111 10.37 -11.70 -20.69
C THR A 111 10.95 -13.11 -20.90
N GLY A 112 10.64 -14.05 -20.00
CA GLY A 112 11.24 -15.39 -19.96
C GLY A 112 12.67 -15.42 -19.42
N LEU A 113 13.21 -14.29 -18.95
CA LEU A 113 14.55 -14.23 -18.35
C LEU A 113 14.48 -14.42 -16.82
N PRO A 114 15.58 -14.85 -16.17
CA PRO A 114 15.60 -15.04 -14.73
C PRO A 114 15.36 -13.73 -13.96
N GLU A 115 14.52 -13.79 -12.92
CA GLU A 115 14.08 -12.65 -12.10
C GLU A 115 15.21 -11.81 -11.49
N HIS A 116 16.35 -12.44 -11.15
CA HIS A 116 17.48 -11.77 -10.51
C HIS A 116 18.11 -10.67 -11.38
N TRP A 117 17.97 -10.75 -12.70
CA TRP A 117 18.44 -9.70 -13.60
C TRP A 117 17.56 -8.45 -13.55
N PHE A 118 16.31 -8.55 -13.10
CA PHE A 118 15.35 -7.45 -13.10
C PHE A 118 15.25 -6.70 -11.78
N VAL A 119 15.68 -7.30 -10.66
CA VAL A 119 15.58 -6.67 -9.32
C VAL A 119 16.29 -5.31 -9.28
N PHE A 120 17.57 -5.27 -9.66
CA PHE A 120 18.38 -4.05 -9.66
C PHE A 120 17.90 -2.97 -10.64
N PRO A 121 17.64 -3.26 -11.94
CA PRO A 121 17.16 -2.24 -12.86
C PRO A 121 15.75 -1.76 -12.52
N PHE A 122 14.88 -2.63 -11.98
CA PHE A 122 13.55 -2.22 -11.51
C PHE A 122 13.65 -1.29 -10.29
N ALA A 123 14.46 -1.64 -9.29
CA ALA A 123 14.72 -0.78 -8.14
C ALA A 123 15.34 0.57 -8.55
N ALA A 124 16.30 0.56 -9.47
CA ALA A 124 16.92 1.78 -9.99
C ALA A 124 15.92 2.65 -10.76
N ALA A 125 15.06 2.05 -11.58
CA ALA A 125 14.02 2.77 -12.31
C ALA A 125 12.99 3.41 -11.36
N VAL A 126 12.55 2.68 -10.33
CA VAL A 126 11.64 3.22 -9.30
C VAL A 126 12.32 4.35 -8.52
N ALA A 127 13.58 4.19 -8.11
CA ALA A 127 14.32 5.24 -7.42
C ALA A 127 14.53 6.49 -8.29
N ALA A 128 14.82 6.31 -9.59
CA ALA A 128 14.96 7.41 -10.54
C ALA A 128 13.63 8.13 -10.82
N LEU A 129 12.50 7.44 -10.74
CA LEU A 129 11.17 8.05 -10.89
C LEU A 129 10.77 8.88 -9.67
N LEU A 130 11.31 8.56 -8.49
CA LEU A 130 11.00 9.24 -7.22
C LEU A 130 11.89 10.45 -6.94
N LEU A 131 13.02 10.60 -7.65
CA LEU A 131 13.96 11.72 -7.57
C LEU A 131 13.62 12.81 -8.58
#